data_AF-A0A2K8XRF3-F1
#
_entry.id   AF-A0A2K8XRF3-F1
#
_cell.length_a   1.000
_cell.length_b   1.000
_cell.length_c   1.000
_cell.angle_alpha   90.00
_cell.angle_beta   90.00
_cell.angle_gamma   90.00
#
_symmetry.space_group_name_H-M   'P 1'
#
loop_
_entity.id
_entity.type
_entity.pdbx_description
1 polymer ?
#
loop_
_entity_poly.entity_id
_entity_poly.type
_entity_poly.pdbx_seq_one_letter_code
_entity_poly.pdbx_strand_id
1 'polypeptide(L)'
;MFKASIYIAVLVLFTSTIFSQSTQEELYNNFSSHNFLKHNRFFLNPTFSVARENTTSLSFLSRNKFSDFDDSPQLYVGSYSGRISEKVGVGLGVFQQNYGIFKNFGVLLNYGYQVKLSDKNALAFGFNFMYSRNGIDRSKVVVSNPDPFLVNFQERPIINFQPAVNLTLGNFDLGVFLENLMDYDLKAYEFITPFSEKTFSGHLMYTKPFNNNAGILKDGKFQLLSVVRKRGKSDARLTGSLLLDLPKVGWVQSTYDDLFGAAFGIGFNLSEKISIGFVYEKGKNNLGVTNEISLTYFFGKHDYVKINEDVSSLEKNSVLNKLAEIEDKKINEYQTRQDSINQIQKEEAQRKHLQLLKLIKSNEQNKPVETVSNKKRDSLTKKIKLLKSDPLKKEVQVPLKKEIKKTPIRNKKIEVKNEVLHKLKVSNGYYVVANYYSKESNAKVFMQSMIDRNFDAKYFKHPKKNFYYVYLDSFSNNKDAQKAVSSKLNNKYSKLLSIVNVNDTKVGVVATNSYKKEEKTEKRTITKPLKKKSEKPVNIRKMKSNANSAPGYYLIVSVFSKKKNTNQFLEKLTKEGLNPKYFVYPKNNYRYIYLSKVGTKKEALELYYSDINGSYTDDKWIMHIE
;
A
#
# COMPACT_ATOMS: atom_id res chain seq x y z
N MET A 1 29.48 -29.33 -41.80
CA MET A 1 28.80 -28.42 -40.85
C MET A 1 29.79 -27.37 -40.34
N PHE A 2 29.96 -26.22 -41.02
CA PHE A 2 31.07 -25.28 -40.71
C PHE A 2 30.74 -23.78 -40.69
N LYS A 3 29.47 -23.37 -40.85
CA LYS A 3 29.06 -21.94 -40.79
C LYS A 3 28.55 -21.46 -39.43
N ALA A 4 28.33 -22.34 -38.46
CA ALA A 4 27.85 -21.96 -37.12
C ALA A 4 28.98 -21.47 -36.19
N SER A 5 30.17 -22.07 -36.28
CA SER A 5 31.28 -21.83 -35.34
C SER A 5 31.90 -20.43 -35.44
N ILE A 6 31.81 -19.79 -36.61
CA ILE A 6 32.45 -18.49 -36.88
C ILE A 6 31.80 -17.36 -36.08
N TYR A 7 30.47 -17.39 -35.91
CA TYR A 7 29.74 -16.37 -35.15
C TYR A 7 30.00 -16.43 -33.63
N ILE A 8 30.50 -17.55 -33.12
CA ILE A 8 30.89 -17.70 -31.70
C ILE A 8 32.30 -17.15 -31.47
N ALA A 9 33.22 -17.32 -32.43
CA ALA A 9 34.60 -16.81 -32.33
C ALA A 9 34.69 -15.27 -32.35
N VAL A 10 33.84 -14.61 -33.15
CA VAL A 10 33.83 -13.13 -33.29
C VAL A 10 33.36 -12.42 -32.00
N LEU A 11 32.61 -13.09 -31.12
CA LEU A 11 32.09 -12.50 -29.87
C LEU A 11 33.10 -12.47 -28.71
N VAL A 12 34.31 -13.00 -28.89
CA VAL A 12 35.31 -13.20 -27.81
C VAL A 12 36.50 -12.22 -27.90
N LEU A 13 36.65 -11.49 -29.01
CA LEU A 13 37.83 -10.67 -29.30
C LEU A 13 37.53 -9.16 -29.45
N PHE A 14 37.01 -8.52 -28.40
CA PHE A 14 37.20 -7.07 -28.16
C PHE A 14 36.78 -6.65 -26.74
N THR A 15 37.76 -6.42 -25.85
CA THR A 15 37.88 -5.28 -24.88
C THR A 15 38.94 -5.57 -23.82
N SER A 16 40.20 -5.23 -24.11
CA SER A 16 41.27 -5.10 -23.11
C SER A 16 41.25 -3.70 -22.48
N THR A 17 40.23 -3.41 -21.67
CA THR A 17 40.10 -2.11 -20.99
C THR A 17 41.00 -2.01 -19.76
N ILE A 18 41.82 -0.95 -19.70
CA ILE A 18 42.68 -0.64 -18.56
C ILE A 18 41.81 -0.08 -17.42
N PHE A 19 41.84 -0.72 -16.25
CA PHE A 19 41.05 -0.30 -15.09
C PHE A 19 41.67 0.95 -14.40
N SER A 20 41.03 2.10 -14.57
CA SER A 20 41.29 3.27 -13.73
C SER A 20 40.54 3.14 -12.39
N GLN A 21 41.26 3.31 -11.27
CA GLN A 21 40.67 3.22 -9.93
C GLN A 21 40.13 4.58 -9.48
N SER A 22 38.86 4.88 -9.78
CA SER A 22 38.19 6.09 -9.27
C SER A 22 37.69 5.88 -7.83
N THR A 23 38.55 6.13 -6.84
CA THR A 23 38.21 6.10 -5.41
C THR A 23 37.40 7.33 -4.98
N GLN A 24 36.12 7.37 -5.34
CA GLN A 24 35.13 8.29 -4.76
C GLN A 24 33.93 7.51 -4.20
N GLU A 25 33.39 8.00 -3.09
CA GLU A 25 32.47 7.28 -2.19
C GLU A 25 31.12 6.90 -2.85
N GLU A 26 31.01 5.72 -3.47
CA GLU A 26 29.72 5.16 -3.93
C GLU A 26 28.81 4.65 -2.78
N LEU A 27 28.83 5.32 -1.61
CA LEU A 27 28.12 4.91 -0.38
C LEU A 27 26.66 5.37 -0.29
N TYR A 28 26.20 6.23 -1.19
CA TYR A 28 24.86 6.83 -1.11
C TYR A 28 23.83 6.10 -1.97
N ASN A 29 22.92 5.39 -1.29
CA ASN A 29 21.67 4.78 -1.80
C ASN A 29 21.75 3.66 -2.86
N ASN A 30 22.91 3.37 -3.45
CA ASN A 30 23.05 2.29 -4.44
C ASN A 30 23.36 0.91 -3.81
N PHE A 31 22.41 0.35 -3.05
CA PHE A 31 22.51 -1.05 -2.63
C PHE A 31 21.95 -1.99 -3.70
N SER A 32 22.79 -2.90 -4.19
CA SER A 32 22.39 -4.00 -5.08
C SER A 32 22.08 -5.27 -4.28
N SER A 33 21.48 -6.26 -4.94
CA SER A 33 21.51 -7.66 -4.54
C SER A 33 21.27 -8.54 -5.76
N HIS A 34 21.94 -9.68 -5.84
CA HIS A 34 21.74 -10.64 -6.92
C HIS A 34 20.42 -11.42 -6.73
N ASN A 35 19.98 -11.60 -5.48
CA ASN A 35 18.66 -12.16 -5.13
C ASN A 35 17.47 -11.39 -5.75
N PHE A 36 17.65 -10.09 -6.04
CA PHE A 36 16.60 -9.23 -6.60
C PHE A 36 16.12 -9.64 -8.01
N LEU A 37 16.78 -10.58 -8.68
CA LEU A 37 16.31 -11.16 -9.93
C LEU A 37 15.10 -12.09 -9.75
N LYS A 38 15.10 -12.86 -8.65
CA LYS A 38 14.07 -13.88 -8.35
C LYS A 38 12.99 -13.35 -7.39
N HIS A 39 13.38 -12.62 -6.36
CA HIS A 39 12.48 -12.01 -5.37
C HIS A 39 12.62 -10.47 -5.44
N ASN A 40 11.69 -9.70 -4.87
CA ASN A 40 11.87 -8.24 -4.66
C ASN A 40 12.24 -7.41 -5.92
N ARG A 41 11.79 -7.87 -7.10
CA ARG A 41 12.23 -7.42 -8.42
C ARG A 41 12.05 -5.91 -8.70
N PHE A 42 11.18 -5.24 -7.95
CA PHE A 42 10.98 -3.78 -8.02
C PHE A 42 12.21 -2.95 -7.65
N PHE A 43 13.19 -3.52 -6.93
CA PHE A 43 14.50 -2.89 -6.70
C PHE A 43 15.41 -2.91 -7.96
N LEU A 44 15.26 -3.88 -8.87
CA LEU A 44 15.99 -3.89 -10.14
C LEU A 44 15.37 -2.96 -11.19
N ASN A 45 14.03 -2.98 -11.29
CA ASN A 45 13.30 -2.05 -12.14
C ASN A 45 11.91 -1.76 -11.54
N PRO A 46 11.52 -0.48 -11.35
CA PRO A 46 10.22 -0.11 -10.80
C PRO A 46 8.98 -0.70 -11.49
N THR A 47 9.07 -1.15 -12.74
CA THR A 47 7.94 -1.83 -13.43
C THR A 47 7.76 -3.29 -13.01
N PHE A 48 8.75 -3.94 -12.40
CA PHE A 48 8.73 -5.38 -12.13
C PHE A 48 7.83 -5.82 -10.96
N SER A 49 7.11 -4.90 -10.31
CA SER A 49 5.97 -5.25 -9.44
C SER A 49 4.70 -5.63 -10.23
N VAL A 50 4.67 -5.35 -11.54
CA VAL A 50 3.58 -5.73 -12.45
C VAL A 50 4.09 -6.51 -13.68
N ALA A 51 5.21 -6.10 -14.28
CA ALA A 51 5.77 -6.69 -15.49
C ALA A 51 6.37 -8.10 -15.23
N ARG A 52 5.77 -9.10 -15.87
CA ARG A 52 5.96 -10.55 -15.61
C ARG A 52 5.89 -10.94 -14.13
N GLU A 53 5.10 -10.24 -13.32
CA GLU A 53 4.84 -10.64 -11.93
C GLU A 53 3.43 -11.24 -11.77
N ASN A 54 3.30 -12.26 -10.92
CA ASN A 54 2.05 -12.98 -10.67
C ASN A 54 1.92 -13.51 -9.22
N THR A 55 2.94 -13.33 -8.40
CA THR A 55 2.91 -13.65 -6.96
C THR A 55 2.71 -12.39 -6.12
N THR A 56 2.17 -12.59 -4.92
CA THR A 56 2.27 -11.61 -3.84
C THR A 56 3.11 -12.24 -2.73
N SER A 57 4.18 -11.57 -2.33
CA SER A 57 5.18 -12.11 -1.41
C SER A 57 5.58 -11.12 -0.31
N LEU A 58 6.00 -11.69 0.82
CA LEU A 58 6.79 -11.04 1.86
C LEU A 58 8.16 -11.71 1.86
N SER A 59 9.22 -10.95 1.73
CA SER A 59 10.59 -11.44 1.62
C SER A 59 11.51 -10.74 2.61
N PHE A 60 12.48 -11.48 3.12
CA PHE A 60 13.56 -10.99 3.96
C PHE A 60 14.89 -11.40 3.31
N LEU A 61 15.84 -10.48 3.28
CA LEU A 61 17.18 -10.66 2.71
C LEU A 61 18.21 -10.18 3.73
N SER A 62 19.28 -10.97 3.90
CA SER A 62 20.49 -10.60 4.63
C SER A 62 21.69 -10.85 3.72
N ARG A 63 22.38 -9.79 3.29
CA ARG A 63 23.65 -9.86 2.54
C ARG A 63 24.79 -9.40 3.44
N ASN A 64 25.82 -10.23 3.60
CA ASN A 64 27.11 -9.82 4.16
C ASN A 64 28.15 -9.80 3.03
N LYS A 65 28.70 -8.63 2.73
CA LYS A 65 29.80 -8.48 1.77
C LYS A 65 31.13 -8.69 2.48
N PHE A 66 32.12 -9.23 1.77
CA PHE A 66 33.48 -9.37 2.30
C PHE A 66 33.49 -10.09 3.66
N SER A 67 32.77 -11.22 3.76
CA SER A 67 32.43 -11.88 5.03
C SER A 67 33.63 -12.42 5.81
N ASP A 68 34.81 -12.37 5.22
CA ASP A 68 36.09 -12.79 5.79
C ASP A 68 36.74 -11.64 6.60
N PHE A 69 36.08 -10.48 6.69
CA PHE A 69 36.47 -9.30 7.47
C PHE A 69 35.48 -8.99 8.60
N ASP A 70 36.01 -8.62 9.76
CA ASP A 70 35.22 -8.02 10.85
C ASP A 70 34.58 -6.69 10.44
N ASP A 71 33.41 -6.39 11.00
CA ASP A 71 32.59 -5.21 10.67
C ASP A 71 32.29 -5.01 9.17
N SER A 72 32.22 -6.14 8.46
CA SER A 72 31.90 -6.28 7.03
C SER A 72 30.63 -5.51 6.60
N PRO A 73 30.56 -5.01 5.35
CA PRO A 73 29.36 -4.32 4.85
C PRO A 73 28.12 -5.22 4.82
N GLN A 74 27.16 -4.94 5.70
CA GLN A 74 25.91 -5.69 5.84
C GLN A 74 24.73 -4.95 5.21
N LEU A 75 23.81 -5.70 4.61
CA LEU A 75 22.53 -5.20 4.10
C LEU A 75 21.40 -6.13 4.54
N TYR A 76 20.42 -5.55 5.23
CA TYR A 76 19.17 -6.20 5.58
C TYR A 76 18.03 -5.54 4.81
N VAL A 77 17.16 -6.34 4.18
CA VAL A 77 15.95 -5.86 3.49
C VAL A 77 14.75 -6.69 3.95
N GLY A 78 13.65 -6.03 4.30
CA GLY A 78 12.33 -6.64 4.45
C GLY A 78 11.38 -6.00 3.44
N SER A 79 10.71 -6.79 2.62
CA SER A 79 9.91 -6.26 1.50
C SER A 79 8.63 -7.04 1.24
N TYR A 80 7.54 -6.32 1.00
CA TYR A 80 6.26 -6.84 0.59
C TYR A 80 5.92 -6.32 -0.81
N SER A 81 5.63 -7.20 -1.77
CA SER A 81 5.30 -6.77 -3.13
C SER A 81 4.40 -7.74 -3.87
N GLY A 82 3.70 -7.24 -4.89
CA GLY A 82 2.89 -8.04 -5.80
C GLY A 82 1.82 -7.22 -6.51
N ARG A 83 0.97 -7.91 -7.26
CA ARG A 83 -0.15 -7.29 -7.98
C ARG A 83 -1.39 -7.23 -7.11
N ILE A 84 -2.00 -6.05 -7.04
CA ILE A 84 -3.29 -5.79 -6.37
C ILE A 84 -4.45 -5.69 -7.36
N SER A 85 -4.17 -5.67 -8.66
CA SER A 85 -5.14 -5.87 -9.74
C SER A 85 -4.42 -6.29 -11.02
N GLU A 86 -5.17 -6.61 -12.07
CA GLU A 86 -4.64 -6.90 -13.41
C GLU A 86 -3.73 -5.79 -13.95
N LYS A 87 -3.96 -4.52 -13.57
CA LYS A 87 -3.22 -3.36 -14.09
C LYS A 87 -2.25 -2.74 -13.08
N VAL A 88 -2.28 -3.12 -11.80
CA VAL A 88 -1.52 -2.43 -10.75
C VAL A 88 -0.67 -3.40 -9.92
N GLY A 89 0.64 -3.17 -9.94
CA GLY A 89 1.62 -3.69 -9.01
C GLY A 89 1.97 -2.66 -7.94
N VAL A 90 2.28 -3.12 -6.74
CA VAL A 90 2.81 -2.29 -5.65
C VAL A 90 3.95 -3.00 -4.93
N GLY A 91 4.82 -2.21 -4.31
CA GLY A 91 5.86 -2.72 -3.42
C GLY A 91 6.11 -1.77 -2.24
N LEU A 92 6.49 -2.36 -1.12
CA LEU A 92 7.04 -1.68 0.05
C LEU A 92 8.33 -2.41 0.41
N GLY A 93 9.45 -1.71 0.40
CA GLY A 93 10.71 -2.17 0.98
C GLY A 93 11.08 -1.34 2.20
N VAL A 94 11.60 -1.99 3.23
CA VAL A 94 12.38 -1.35 4.30
C VAL A 94 13.77 -1.96 4.29
N PHE A 95 14.81 -1.14 4.46
CA PHE A 95 16.20 -1.62 4.42
C PHE A 95 17.07 -0.95 5.47
N GLN A 96 18.10 -1.66 5.90
CA GLN A 96 19.18 -1.15 6.71
C GLN A 96 20.51 -1.65 6.15
N GLN A 97 21.41 -0.73 5.81
CA GLN A 97 22.78 -1.02 5.41
C GLN A 97 23.73 -0.53 6.50
N ASN A 98 24.65 -1.40 6.93
CA ASN A 98 25.73 -1.08 7.88
C ASN A 98 27.07 -1.11 7.11
N TYR A 99 27.99 -0.20 7.42
CA TYR A 99 29.36 -0.23 6.91
C TYR A 99 30.32 0.35 7.97
N GLY A 100 31.00 -0.52 8.72
CA GLY A 100 31.73 -0.13 9.93
C GLY A 100 30.82 0.61 10.92
N ILE A 101 31.13 1.89 11.15
CA ILE A 101 30.35 2.81 12.00
C ILE A 101 29.17 3.48 11.26
N PHE A 102 29.13 3.46 9.93
CA PHE A 102 28.08 4.11 9.15
C PHE A 102 26.81 3.25 9.04
N LYS A 103 25.65 3.90 9.06
CA LYS A 103 24.35 3.24 9.05
C LYS A 103 23.35 4.00 8.18
N ASN A 104 22.89 3.39 7.10
CA ASN A 104 21.81 3.91 6.26
C ASN A 104 20.54 3.11 6.54
N PHE A 105 19.46 3.78 6.96
CA PHE A 105 18.13 3.17 7.07
C PHE A 105 17.17 3.85 6.11
N GLY A 106 16.37 3.08 5.38
CA GLY A 106 15.40 3.64 4.45
C GLY A 106 14.16 2.80 4.17
N VAL A 107 13.24 3.44 3.46
CA VAL A 107 11.93 2.92 3.05
C VAL A 107 11.74 3.25 1.57
N LEU A 108 11.35 2.26 0.77
CA LEU A 108 11.07 2.41 -0.65
C LEU A 108 9.62 2.03 -0.92
N LEU A 109 8.87 2.95 -1.53
CA LEU A 109 7.50 2.76 -2.02
C LEU A 109 7.53 2.59 -3.54
N ASN A 110 7.02 1.47 -4.03
CA ASN A 110 6.91 1.17 -5.45
C ASN A 110 5.44 1.19 -5.90
N TYR A 111 5.21 1.77 -7.09
CA TYR A 111 3.95 1.67 -7.81
C TYR A 111 4.22 1.36 -9.28
N GLY A 112 3.56 0.32 -9.81
CA GLY A 112 3.62 -0.07 -11.22
C GLY A 112 2.24 -0.14 -11.84
N TYR A 113 2.07 0.45 -13.04
CA TYR A 113 0.83 0.43 -13.82
C TYR A 113 1.06 -0.14 -15.22
N GLN A 114 0.28 -1.16 -15.60
CA GLN A 114 0.42 -1.86 -16.88
C GLN A 114 -0.83 -1.71 -17.76
N VAL A 115 -0.59 -1.29 -19.00
CA VAL A 115 -1.55 -1.30 -20.09
C VAL A 115 -1.31 -2.54 -20.96
N LYS A 116 -2.30 -3.43 -21.06
CA LYS A 116 -2.27 -4.55 -22.01
C LYS A 116 -2.51 -3.99 -23.42
N LEU A 117 -1.64 -4.30 -24.37
CA LEU A 117 -1.73 -3.88 -25.78
C LEU A 117 -2.31 -4.99 -26.66
N SER A 118 -1.95 -6.24 -26.40
CA SER A 118 -2.52 -7.45 -27.01
C SER A 118 -2.43 -8.62 -26.02
N ASP A 119 -2.84 -9.83 -26.40
CA ASP A 119 -2.65 -11.02 -25.55
C ASP A 119 -1.19 -11.36 -25.26
N LYS A 120 -0.25 -10.93 -26.11
CA LYS A 120 1.19 -11.18 -25.99
C LYS A 120 2.01 -9.90 -25.70
N ASN A 121 1.44 -8.69 -25.85
CA ASN A 121 2.15 -7.42 -25.69
C ASN A 121 1.56 -6.52 -24.60
N ALA A 122 2.40 -5.81 -23.86
CA ALA A 122 1.99 -4.86 -22.83
C ALA A 122 3.00 -3.72 -22.65
N LEU A 123 2.54 -2.56 -22.16
CA LEU A 123 3.38 -1.43 -21.77
C LEU A 123 3.17 -1.14 -20.28
N ALA A 124 4.24 -1.26 -19.49
CA ALA A 124 4.25 -0.95 -18.07
C ALA A 124 5.01 0.34 -17.79
N PHE A 125 4.45 1.16 -16.91
CA PHE A 125 5.07 2.33 -16.31
C PHE A 125 5.25 2.05 -14.82
N GLY A 126 6.30 2.57 -14.19
CA GLY A 126 6.48 2.39 -12.76
C GLY A 126 7.36 3.47 -12.15
N PHE A 127 7.28 3.61 -10.84
CA PHE A 127 8.24 4.42 -10.09
C PHE A 127 8.52 3.84 -8.71
N ASN A 128 9.75 4.04 -8.25
CA ASN A 128 10.12 3.94 -6.85
C ASN A 128 10.24 5.35 -6.28
N PHE A 129 9.72 5.54 -5.06
CA PHE A 129 10.00 6.69 -4.21
C PHE A 129 10.69 6.17 -2.95
N MET A 130 11.93 6.59 -2.72
CA MET A 130 12.74 6.14 -1.60
C MET A 130 13.05 7.30 -0.66
N TYR A 131 12.79 7.10 0.62
CA TYR A 131 13.32 7.94 1.70
C TYR A 131 14.41 7.15 2.42
N SER A 132 15.59 7.74 2.62
CA SER A 132 16.67 7.12 3.38
C SER A 132 17.32 8.14 4.33
N ARG A 133 18.03 7.64 5.34
CA ARG A 133 18.69 8.46 6.35
C ARG A 133 20.03 7.83 6.71
N ASN A 134 21.09 8.53 6.33
CA ASN A 134 22.46 8.15 6.68
C ASN A 134 22.82 8.73 8.04
N GLY A 135 23.32 7.88 8.93
CA GLY A 135 23.76 8.18 10.29
C GLY A 135 25.09 7.47 10.62
N ILE A 136 25.59 7.71 11.84
CA ILE A 136 26.71 6.98 12.43
C ILE A 136 26.20 6.29 13.70
N ASP A 137 26.53 5.01 13.85
CA ASP A 137 26.34 4.28 15.10
C ASP A 137 27.43 4.67 16.11
N ARG A 138 27.11 5.68 16.93
CA ARG A 138 28.04 6.23 17.93
C ARG A 138 28.47 5.21 19.00
N SER A 139 27.79 4.06 19.13
CA SER A 139 28.21 3.00 20.05
C SER A 139 29.47 2.25 19.59
N LYS A 140 29.78 2.27 18.29
CA LYS A 140 31.00 1.69 17.71
C LYS A 140 32.19 2.65 17.63
N VAL A 141 32.01 3.91 18.01
CA VAL A 141 33.06 4.94 17.86
C VAL A 141 34.01 4.89 19.06
N VAL A 142 35.06 4.08 18.95
CA VAL A 142 36.15 4.00 19.94
C VAL A 142 37.29 4.94 19.52
N VAL A 143 37.40 6.10 20.17
CA VAL A 143 38.45 7.10 19.89
C VAL A 143 38.95 7.74 21.18
N SER A 144 40.27 7.85 21.34
CA SER A 144 40.89 8.53 22.49
C SER A 144 40.77 10.06 22.40
N ASN A 145 40.88 10.59 21.18
CA ASN A 145 40.64 11.99 20.85
C ASN A 145 39.44 12.07 19.90
N PRO A 146 38.33 12.75 20.25
CA PRO A 146 37.15 12.83 19.39
C PRO A 146 37.41 13.59 18.09
N ASP A 147 37.32 12.90 16.96
CA ASP A 147 37.44 13.51 15.63
C ASP A 147 36.32 14.57 15.42
N PRO A 148 36.65 15.81 15.03
CA PRO A 148 35.67 16.87 14.79
C PRO A 148 34.58 16.52 13.76
N PHE A 149 34.87 15.70 12.74
CA PHE A 149 33.88 15.19 11.80
C PHE A 149 32.93 14.21 12.48
N LEU A 150 33.43 13.26 13.28
CA LEU A 150 32.58 12.30 14.00
C LEU A 150 31.74 12.97 15.10
N VAL A 151 32.29 13.97 15.79
CA VAL A 151 31.55 14.79 16.76
C VAL A 151 30.42 15.54 16.05
N ASN A 152 30.75 16.34 15.03
CA ASN A 152 29.80 17.16 14.30
C ASN A 152 28.97 16.39 13.26
N PHE A 153 29.13 15.06 13.14
CA PHE A 153 28.41 14.27 12.14
C PHE A 153 26.91 14.42 12.32
N GLN A 154 26.27 14.81 11.23
CA GLN A 154 24.88 15.17 11.20
C GLN A 154 24.13 14.29 10.22
N GLU A 155 23.09 13.61 10.72
CA GLU A 155 22.28 12.71 9.90
C GLU A 155 21.79 13.40 8.61
N ARG A 156 21.88 12.68 7.48
CA ARG A 156 21.50 13.15 6.14
C ARG A 156 20.26 12.41 5.66
N PRO A 157 19.05 12.98 5.82
CA PRO A 157 17.82 12.47 5.24
C PRO A 157 17.74 12.83 3.74
N ILE A 158 17.51 11.82 2.90
CA ILE A 158 17.53 11.91 1.44
C ILE A 158 16.19 11.42 0.88
N ILE A 159 15.65 12.13 -0.10
CA ILE A 159 14.56 11.63 -0.97
C ILE A 159 15.12 11.30 -2.34
N ASN A 160 14.83 10.10 -2.84
CA ASN A 160 15.21 9.63 -4.17
C ASN A 160 13.97 9.17 -4.95
N PHE A 161 13.92 9.46 -6.26
CA PHE A 161 12.81 9.09 -7.15
C PHE A 161 13.33 8.43 -8.43
N GLN A 162 12.77 7.27 -8.75
CA GLN A 162 13.24 6.38 -9.81
C GLN A 162 12.09 6.00 -10.76
N PRO A 163 11.84 6.72 -11.87
CA PRO A 163 10.85 6.33 -12.87
C PRO A 163 11.38 5.24 -13.80
N ALA A 164 10.47 4.44 -14.36
CA ALA A 164 10.76 3.40 -15.33
C ALA A 164 9.62 3.15 -16.33
N VAL A 165 9.97 2.68 -17.52
CA VAL A 165 9.06 2.21 -18.57
C VAL A 165 9.55 0.87 -19.11
N ASN A 166 8.65 -0.07 -19.37
CA ASN A 166 8.95 -1.42 -19.86
C ASN A 166 7.92 -1.86 -20.90
N LEU A 167 8.37 -2.14 -22.12
CA LEU A 167 7.58 -2.71 -23.20
C LEU A 167 7.79 -4.24 -23.23
N THR A 168 6.74 -4.99 -22.91
CA THR A 168 6.67 -6.45 -23.05
C THR A 168 6.23 -6.80 -24.46
N LEU A 169 7.01 -7.61 -25.18
CA LEU A 169 6.72 -8.15 -26.52
C LEU A 169 6.86 -9.67 -26.51
N GLY A 170 5.76 -10.38 -26.28
CA GLY A 170 5.73 -11.84 -26.14
C GLY A 170 6.65 -12.31 -25.02
N ASN A 171 7.75 -12.96 -25.39
CA ASN A 171 8.77 -13.50 -24.47
C ASN A 171 9.94 -12.53 -24.21
N PHE A 172 9.92 -11.31 -24.77
CA PHE A 172 10.88 -10.25 -24.48
C PHE A 172 10.28 -9.13 -23.62
N ASP A 173 11.13 -8.44 -22.86
CA ASP A 173 10.86 -7.13 -22.26
C ASP A 173 12.04 -6.20 -22.54
N LEU A 174 11.74 -4.99 -23.01
CA LEU A 174 12.69 -3.93 -23.23
C LEU A 174 12.29 -2.75 -22.35
N GLY A 175 13.20 -2.22 -21.54
CA GLY A 175 12.87 -1.14 -20.62
C GLY A 175 14.00 -0.16 -20.38
N VAL A 176 13.61 1.02 -19.90
CA VAL A 176 14.50 2.12 -19.50
C VAL A 176 14.05 2.66 -18.15
N PHE A 177 15.01 3.02 -17.29
CA PHE A 177 14.77 3.50 -15.95
C PHE A 177 15.90 4.41 -15.48
N LEU A 178 15.58 5.31 -14.54
CA LEU A 178 16.54 6.26 -13.97
C LEU A 178 16.68 5.98 -12.48
N GLU A 179 17.89 5.65 -12.02
CA GLU A 179 18.10 5.19 -10.63
C GLU A 179 18.15 6.34 -9.61
N ASN A 180 18.28 7.59 -10.08
CA ASN A 180 18.32 8.79 -9.24
C ASN A 180 17.82 10.09 -9.90
N LEU A 181 16.78 10.06 -10.74
CA LEU A 181 16.25 11.26 -11.45
C LEU A 181 16.09 12.49 -10.53
N MET A 182 15.63 12.25 -9.30
CA MET A 182 15.77 13.17 -8.18
C MET A 182 16.46 12.43 -7.03
N ASP A 183 17.42 13.11 -6.40
CA ASP A 183 18.20 12.68 -5.24
C ASP A 183 18.47 13.91 -4.34
N TYR A 184 17.49 14.30 -3.55
CA TYR A 184 17.48 15.55 -2.79
C TYR A 184 17.85 15.34 -1.33
N ASP A 185 18.88 16.04 -0.86
CA ASP A 185 19.25 16.10 0.56
C ASP A 185 18.34 17.12 1.26
N LEU A 186 17.43 16.62 2.10
CA LEU A 186 16.43 17.43 2.80
C LEU A 186 17.02 18.41 3.83
N LYS A 187 18.33 18.35 4.08
CA LYS A 187 19.01 19.10 5.14
C LYS A 187 20.03 20.10 4.60
N ALA A 188 20.71 19.75 3.51
CA ALA A 188 21.46 20.70 2.68
C ALA A 188 20.54 21.53 1.77
N TYR A 189 19.30 21.07 1.53
CA TYR A 189 18.29 21.68 0.66
C TYR A 189 18.66 21.70 -0.84
N GLU A 190 19.47 20.75 -1.27
CA GLU A 190 20.02 20.66 -2.63
C GLU A 190 19.94 19.25 -3.23
N PHE A 191 20.15 19.14 -4.54
CA PHE A 191 20.29 17.85 -5.23
C PHE A 191 21.71 17.34 -5.07
N ILE A 192 21.86 16.05 -4.74
CA ILE A 192 23.13 15.41 -4.42
C ILE A 192 23.98 15.21 -5.68
N THR A 193 23.36 14.98 -6.84
CA THR A 193 24.07 14.95 -8.13
C THR A 193 23.45 15.93 -9.13
N PRO A 194 24.26 16.60 -9.99
CA PRO A 194 23.74 17.37 -11.11
C PRO A 194 23.10 16.44 -12.15
N PHE A 195 22.29 17.00 -13.07
CA PHE A 195 21.62 16.20 -14.11
C PHE A 195 22.63 15.43 -15.01
N SER A 196 23.83 15.99 -15.21
CA SER A 196 24.94 15.38 -15.95
C SER A 196 25.59 14.16 -15.28
N GLU A 197 25.24 13.83 -14.03
CA GLU A 197 25.77 12.69 -13.26
C GLU A 197 24.70 11.66 -12.90
N LYS A 198 23.48 11.84 -13.40
CA LYS A 198 22.37 10.90 -13.22
C LYS A 198 22.69 9.55 -13.85
N THR A 199 22.19 8.49 -13.22
CA THR A 199 22.30 7.12 -13.72
C THR A 199 21.13 6.81 -14.63
N PHE A 200 21.45 6.62 -15.91
CA PHE A 200 20.54 6.14 -16.94
C PHE A 200 20.77 4.64 -17.13
N SER A 201 19.71 3.85 -16.96
CA SER A 201 19.76 2.39 -17.03
C SER A 201 18.75 1.86 -18.03
N GLY A 202 19.10 0.78 -18.73
CA GLY A 202 18.24 0.10 -19.69
C GLY A 202 18.41 -1.41 -19.58
N HIS A 203 17.36 -2.17 -19.88
CA HIS A 203 17.39 -3.63 -19.82
C HIS A 203 16.76 -4.29 -21.03
N LEU A 204 17.25 -5.50 -21.33
CA LEU A 204 16.65 -6.49 -22.19
C LEU A 204 16.48 -7.78 -21.40
N MET A 205 15.24 -8.27 -21.27
CA MET A 205 14.95 -9.55 -20.63
C MET A 205 14.30 -10.48 -21.65
N TYR A 206 14.78 -11.72 -21.74
CA TYR A 206 14.08 -12.82 -22.39
C TYR A 206 13.55 -13.78 -21.33
N THR A 207 12.31 -14.24 -21.47
CA THR A 207 11.64 -15.15 -20.53
C THR A 207 10.93 -16.24 -21.30
N LYS A 208 11.44 -17.47 -21.22
CA LYS A 208 10.85 -18.66 -21.82
C LYS A 208 10.10 -19.47 -20.76
N PRO A 209 8.75 -19.50 -20.77
CA PRO A 209 8.00 -20.44 -19.95
C PRO A 209 8.19 -21.88 -20.45
N PHE A 210 7.94 -22.85 -19.58
CA PHE A 210 7.96 -24.28 -19.91
C PHE A 210 6.53 -24.81 -20.08
N ASN A 211 6.25 -25.40 -21.25
CA ASN A 211 4.91 -25.85 -21.64
C ASN A 211 4.57 -27.24 -21.06
N ASN A 212 5.05 -27.54 -19.85
CA ASN A 212 4.88 -28.82 -19.17
C ASN A 212 3.69 -28.79 -18.20
N ASN A 213 2.62 -29.53 -18.49
CA ASN A 213 1.43 -29.57 -17.64
C ASN A 213 1.62 -30.37 -16.31
N ALA A 214 2.70 -31.15 -16.20
CA ALA A 214 3.00 -32.09 -15.11
C ALA A 214 4.50 -32.13 -14.76
N GLY A 215 4.87 -32.97 -13.78
CA GLY A 215 6.26 -33.13 -13.32
C GLY A 215 6.82 -31.91 -12.58
N ILE A 216 8.14 -31.87 -12.40
CA ILE A 216 8.89 -30.76 -11.74
C ILE A 216 8.96 -29.47 -12.57
N LEU A 217 8.81 -29.59 -13.89
CA LEU A 217 8.88 -28.47 -14.84
C LEU A 217 7.59 -27.65 -14.95
N LYS A 218 6.51 -28.03 -14.23
CA LYS A 218 5.22 -27.33 -14.28
C LYS A 218 5.30 -25.90 -13.74
N ASP A 219 4.76 -24.94 -14.50
CA ASP A 219 4.93 -23.49 -14.31
C ASP A 219 6.41 -23.04 -14.28
N GLY A 220 7.35 -23.89 -14.74
CA GLY A 220 8.76 -23.55 -14.83
C GLY A 220 9.04 -22.46 -15.86
N LYS A 221 10.12 -21.72 -15.67
CA LYS A 221 10.60 -20.72 -16.63
C LYS A 221 12.11 -20.60 -16.60
N PHE A 222 12.68 -20.27 -17.76
CA PHE A 222 14.04 -19.77 -17.90
C PHE A 222 14.00 -18.27 -18.21
N GLN A 223 14.86 -17.49 -17.58
CA GLN A 223 15.01 -16.06 -17.82
C GLN A 223 16.49 -15.70 -18.05
N LEU A 224 16.73 -14.86 -19.05
CA LEU A 224 17.99 -14.19 -19.33
C LEU A 224 17.72 -12.69 -19.22
N LEU A 225 18.45 -11.99 -18.36
CA LEU A 225 18.39 -10.54 -18.19
C LEU A 225 19.75 -9.93 -18.54
N SER A 226 19.74 -8.85 -19.32
CA SER A 226 20.88 -7.96 -19.52
C SER A 226 20.48 -6.56 -19.09
N VAL A 227 21.33 -5.88 -18.33
CA VAL A 227 21.14 -4.49 -17.87
C VAL A 227 22.39 -3.68 -18.17
N VAL A 228 22.23 -2.55 -18.86
CA VAL A 228 23.28 -1.56 -19.09
C VAL A 228 23.00 -0.36 -18.18
N ARG A 229 24.02 0.14 -17.48
CA ARG A 229 23.95 1.33 -16.62
C ARG A 229 25.03 2.33 -17.01
N LYS A 230 24.69 3.62 -17.16
CA LYS A 230 25.66 4.70 -17.36
C LYS A 230 25.41 5.84 -16.37
N ARG A 231 26.41 6.16 -15.56
CA ARG A 231 26.36 7.23 -14.54
C ARG A 231 27.07 8.47 -15.08
N GLY A 232 26.29 9.35 -15.72
CA GLY A 232 26.83 10.56 -16.35
C GLY A 232 27.95 10.29 -17.35
N LYS A 233 29.15 10.80 -17.05
CA LYS A 233 30.36 10.62 -17.87
C LYS A 233 31.08 9.28 -17.69
N SER A 234 30.69 8.43 -16.73
CA SER A 234 31.33 7.11 -16.52
C SER A 234 31.22 6.23 -17.76
N ASP A 235 32.07 5.21 -17.86
CA ASP A 235 31.82 4.07 -18.75
C ASP A 235 30.48 3.40 -18.42
N ALA A 236 29.93 2.68 -19.40
CA ALA A 236 28.73 1.89 -19.21
C ALA A 236 29.10 0.57 -18.52
N ARG A 237 28.42 0.25 -17.40
CA ARG A 237 28.56 -1.01 -16.67
C ARG A 237 27.48 -1.99 -17.15
N LEU A 238 27.86 -3.23 -17.45
CA LEU A 238 26.96 -4.32 -17.85
C LEU A 238 26.70 -5.28 -16.69
N THR A 239 25.44 -5.72 -16.55
CA THR A 239 25.04 -6.88 -15.74
C THR A 239 24.38 -7.90 -16.67
N GLY A 240 24.83 -9.14 -16.64
CA GLY A 240 24.21 -10.28 -17.35
C GLY A 240 23.81 -11.37 -16.37
N SER A 241 22.54 -11.76 -16.37
CA SER A 241 21.99 -12.72 -15.40
C SER A 241 21.16 -13.82 -16.05
N LEU A 242 21.27 -15.03 -15.49
CA LEU A 242 20.50 -16.22 -15.84
C LEU A 242 19.69 -16.68 -14.62
N LEU A 243 18.42 -17.04 -14.81
CA LEU A 243 17.56 -17.63 -13.78
C LEU A 243 16.78 -18.81 -14.37
N LEU A 244 16.93 -19.98 -13.76
CA LEU A 244 16.03 -21.12 -13.90
C LEU A 244 15.12 -21.19 -12.67
N ASP A 245 13.82 -21.00 -12.87
CA ASP A 245 12.82 -20.99 -11.81
C ASP A 245 11.87 -22.18 -11.99
N LEU A 246 11.85 -23.09 -11.00
CA LEU A 246 11.09 -24.34 -11.02
C LEU A 246 10.16 -24.35 -9.79
N PRO A 247 8.93 -23.80 -9.86
CA PRO A 247 8.11 -23.49 -8.68
C PRO A 247 7.84 -24.65 -7.71
N LYS A 248 7.95 -25.91 -8.14
CA LYS A 248 7.81 -27.10 -7.29
C LYS A 248 9.06 -27.53 -6.52
N VAL A 249 10.24 -27.00 -6.87
CA VAL A 249 11.53 -27.44 -6.34
C VAL A 249 12.29 -26.25 -5.74
N GLY A 250 12.37 -25.15 -6.48
CA GLY A 250 13.31 -24.08 -6.16
C GLY A 250 13.70 -23.26 -7.38
N TRP A 251 14.90 -22.70 -7.33
CA TRP A 251 15.48 -21.89 -8.41
C TRP A 251 17.00 -21.93 -8.37
N VAL A 252 17.62 -21.75 -9.53
CA VAL A 252 19.08 -21.60 -9.69
C VAL A 252 19.33 -20.36 -10.54
N GLN A 253 20.28 -19.53 -10.14
CA GLN A 253 20.68 -18.34 -10.88
C GLN A 253 22.20 -18.20 -10.98
N SER A 254 22.63 -17.51 -12.03
CA SER A 254 24.01 -17.04 -12.21
C SER A 254 23.97 -15.58 -12.63
N THR A 255 24.95 -14.78 -12.26
CA THR A 255 25.09 -13.39 -12.69
C THR A 255 26.56 -13.03 -12.82
N TYR A 256 26.88 -12.33 -13.92
CA TYR A 256 28.10 -11.55 -14.05
C TYR A 256 27.73 -10.07 -14.00
N ASP A 257 28.44 -9.31 -13.18
CA ASP A 257 28.28 -7.86 -13.05
C ASP A 257 29.64 -7.18 -13.15
N ASP A 258 29.72 -6.11 -13.95
CA ASP A 258 31.00 -5.44 -14.19
C ASP A 258 31.65 -4.85 -12.94
N LEU A 259 30.86 -4.48 -11.93
CA LEU A 259 31.34 -3.94 -10.66
C LEU A 259 31.49 -5.03 -9.59
N PHE A 260 30.49 -5.91 -9.43
CA PHE A 260 30.45 -6.88 -8.34
C PHE A 260 31.09 -8.24 -8.66
N GLY A 261 31.43 -8.53 -9.92
CA GLY A 261 32.06 -9.79 -10.30
C GLY A 261 31.04 -10.90 -10.61
N ALA A 262 31.34 -12.13 -10.20
CA ALA A 262 30.54 -13.31 -10.54
C ALA A 262 29.78 -13.84 -9.32
N ALA A 263 28.47 -14.08 -9.47
CA ALA A 263 27.60 -14.61 -8.44
C ALA A 263 26.82 -15.84 -8.92
N PHE A 264 26.70 -16.84 -8.04
CA PHE A 264 25.89 -18.04 -8.23
C PHE A 264 24.92 -18.19 -7.07
N GLY A 265 23.65 -18.48 -7.36
CA GLY A 265 22.61 -18.61 -6.34
C GLY A 265 21.74 -19.82 -6.54
N ILE A 266 21.30 -20.41 -5.42
CA ILE A 266 20.38 -21.54 -5.38
C ILE A 266 19.34 -21.28 -4.29
N GLY A 267 18.09 -21.65 -4.55
CA GLY A 267 17.04 -21.65 -3.55
C GLY A 267 16.11 -22.83 -3.67
N PHE A 268 15.50 -23.19 -2.55
CA PHE A 268 14.66 -24.35 -2.38
C PHE A 268 13.28 -23.92 -1.87
N ASN A 269 12.23 -24.47 -2.48
CA ASN A 269 10.85 -24.19 -2.07
C ASN A 269 10.41 -25.26 -1.06
N LEU A 270 10.58 -24.96 0.22
CA LEU A 270 10.19 -25.84 1.35
C LEU A 270 8.68 -26.15 1.37
N SER A 271 7.88 -25.29 0.74
CA SER A 271 6.47 -25.55 0.42
C SER A 271 6.04 -24.64 -0.73
N GLU A 272 4.80 -24.79 -1.21
CA GLU A 272 4.18 -23.85 -2.17
C GLU A 272 4.16 -22.39 -1.68
N LYS A 273 4.39 -22.15 -0.38
CA LYS A 273 4.34 -20.83 0.26
C LYS A 273 5.67 -20.36 0.84
N ILE A 274 6.72 -21.17 0.89
CA ILE A 274 7.99 -20.80 1.54
C ILE A 274 9.16 -21.18 0.64
N SER A 275 10.02 -20.21 0.33
CA SER A 275 11.28 -20.39 -0.38
C SER A 275 12.43 -19.85 0.46
N ILE A 276 13.50 -20.62 0.60
CA ILE A 276 14.79 -20.16 1.13
C ILE A 276 15.77 -20.08 -0.04
N GLY A 277 16.66 -19.09 -0.03
CA GLY A 277 17.70 -18.91 -1.02
C GLY A 277 19.04 -18.55 -0.41
N PHE A 278 20.10 -18.99 -1.07
CA PHE A 278 21.48 -18.62 -0.80
C PHE A 278 22.13 -18.14 -2.09
N VAL A 279 22.88 -17.06 -2.04
CA VAL A 279 23.69 -16.55 -3.17
C VAL A 279 25.11 -16.32 -2.69
N TYR A 280 26.06 -16.89 -3.42
CA TYR A 280 27.49 -16.69 -3.24
C TYR A 280 28.02 -15.81 -4.36
N GLU A 281 28.78 -14.79 -4.02
CA GLU A 281 29.34 -13.78 -4.92
C GLU A 281 30.85 -13.68 -4.67
N LYS A 282 31.64 -13.82 -5.74
CA LYS A 282 33.08 -13.61 -5.74
C LYS A 282 33.40 -12.34 -6.53
N GLY A 283 33.88 -11.35 -5.81
CA GLY A 283 34.31 -10.07 -6.38
C GLY A 283 35.48 -10.21 -7.36
N LYS A 284 35.68 -9.17 -8.19
CA LYS A 284 36.89 -9.02 -9.01
C LYS A 284 38.15 -8.69 -8.16
N ASN A 285 37.97 -8.42 -6.86
CA ASN A 285 39.01 -8.03 -5.91
C ASN A 285 39.19 -9.11 -4.83
N ASN A 286 40.39 -9.24 -4.26
CA ASN A 286 40.69 -10.18 -3.16
C ASN A 286 40.13 -9.75 -1.78
N LEU A 287 39.00 -9.03 -1.73
CA LEU A 287 38.35 -8.57 -0.51
C LEU A 287 37.44 -9.65 0.13
N GLY A 288 37.77 -10.93 -0.06
CA GLY A 288 36.95 -12.03 0.42
C GLY A 288 35.62 -12.21 -0.33
N VAL A 289 34.77 -13.08 0.20
CA VAL A 289 33.52 -13.50 -0.45
C VAL A 289 32.31 -12.70 0.02
N THR A 290 31.26 -12.61 -0.80
CA THR A 290 29.97 -12.00 -0.44
C THR A 290 28.90 -13.10 -0.40
N ASN A 291 28.07 -13.10 0.64
CA ASN A 291 27.02 -14.09 0.85
C ASN A 291 25.66 -13.41 1.06
N GLU A 292 24.61 -13.87 0.36
CA GLU A 292 23.22 -13.44 0.52
C GLU A 292 22.35 -14.62 1.00
N ILE A 293 21.55 -14.43 2.05
CA ILE A 293 20.54 -15.38 2.52
C ILE A 293 19.17 -14.71 2.39
N SER A 294 18.21 -15.39 1.75
CA SER A 294 16.84 -14.91 1.58
C SER A 294 15.79 -15.89 2.09
N LEU A 295 14.74 -15.38 2.73
CA LEU A 295 13.52 -16.11 3.11
C LEU A 295 12.31 -15.40 2.51
N THR A 296 11.55 -16.08 1.66
CA THR A 296 10.34 -15.52 1.02
C THR A 296 9.10 -16.35 1.33
N TYR A 297 8.08 -15.70 1.87
CA TYR A 297 6.73 -16.22 2.02
C TYR A 297 5.83 -15.75 0.86
N PHE A 298 5.13 -16.67 0.20
CA PHE A 298 4.14 -16.38 -0.83
C PHE A 298 2.71 -16.51 -0.27
N PHE A 299 1.93 -15.44 -0.40
CA PHE A 299 0.52 -15.45 -0.01
C PHE A 299 -0.36 -16.22 -1.01
N GLY A 300 0.07 -16.25 -2.28
CA GLY A 300 -0.52 -17.02 -3.36
C GLY A 300 -0.08 -16.50 -4.74
N LYS A 301 -0.31 -17.33 -5.77
CA LYS A 301 -0.43 -16.85 -7.15
C LYS A 301 -1.83 -16.26 -7.31
N HIS A 302 -1.95 -15.09 -7.92
CA HIS A 302 -3.25 -14.55 -8.33
C HIS A 302 -3.42 -14.76 -9.84
N ASP A 303 -4.61 -15.18 -10.29
CA ASP A 303 -4.93 -15.40 -11.71
C ASP A 303 -5.13 -14.10 -12.52
N TYR A 304 -4.29 -13.09 -12.27
CA TYR A 304 -4.24 -11.83 -13.01
C TYR A 304 -3.59 -12.04 -14.38
N VAL A 305 -4.37 -12.61 -15.30
CA VAL A 305 -4.11 -12.75 -16.74
C VAL A 305 -2.65 -13.14 -17.03
N LYS A 306 -2.36 -14.44 -16.98
CA LYS A 306 -1.19 -14.99 -17.67
C LYS A 306 -1.19 -14.45 -19.11
N ILE A 307 -0.03 -13.95 -19.56
CA ILE A 307 0.23 -13.66 -20.97
C ILE A 307 0.25 -15.04 -21.65
N ASN A 308 -0.88 -15.42 -22.26
CA ASN A 308 -1.08 -16.78 -22.73
C ASN A 308 -0.36 -16.99 -24.06
N GLU A 309 0.59 -17.91 -24.06
CA GLU A 309 0.82 -18.75 -25.24
C GLU A 309 -0.23 -19.88 -25.25
N ASP A 310 -0.45 -20.45 -26.42
CA ASP A 310 -1.72 -21.06 -26.80
C ASP A 310 -1.95 -22.45 -26.17
N VAL A 311 -2.63 -22.47 -25.01
CA VAL A 311 -3.23 -23.70 -24.46
C VAL A 311 -4.50 -24.03 -25.24
N SER A 312 -4.57 -25.26 -25.76
CA SER A 312 -5.51 -25.65 -26.82
C SER A 312 -7.00 -25.48 -26.46
N SER A 313 -7.79 -25.10 -27.47
CA SER A 313 -9.24 -24.90 -27.36
C SER A 313 -10.03 -26.17 -26.99
N LEU A 314 -9.43 -27.35 -27.17
CA LEU A 314 -10.04 -28.66 -26.92
C LEU A 314 -10.31 -28.93 -25.42
N GLU A 315 -9.37 -28.61 -24.53
CA GLU A 315 -9.57 -28.82 -23.08
C GLU A 315 -10.67 -27.91 -22.52
N LYS A 316 -10.71 -26.63 -22.93
CA LYS A 316 -11.77 -25.70 -22.51
C LYS A 316 -13.15 -26.18 -22.93
N ASN A 317 -13.32 -26.60 -24.18
CA ASN A 317 -14.63 -27.01 -24.70
C ASN A 317 -15.13 -28.31 -24.04
N SER A 318 -14.26 -29.30 -23.84
CA SER A 318 -14.64 -30.57 -23.20
C SER A 318 -15.07 -30.41 -21.73
N VAL A 319 -14.42 -29.50 -20.98
CA VAL A 319 -14.82 -29.17 -19.60
C VAL A 319 -16.10 -28.35 -19.57
N LEU A 320 -16.28 -27.38 -20.48
CA LEU A 320 -17.49 -26.55 -20.55
C LEU A 320 -18.74 -27.40 -20.87
N ASN A 321 -18.63 -28.33 -21.82
CA ASN A 321 -19.73 -29.22 -22.20
C ASN A 321 -20.15 -30.14 -21.05
N LYS A 322 -19.19 -30.75 -20.33
CA LYS A 322 -19.48 -31.59 -19.15
C LYS A 322 -20.12 -30.80 -18.01
N LEU A 323 -19.76 -29.52 -17.83
CA LEU A 323 -20.40 -28.66 -16.82
C LEU A 323 -21.84 -28.32 -17.20
N ALA A 324 -22.10 -27.99 -18.47
CA ALA A 324 -23.46 -27.74 -18.97
C ALA A 324 -24.37 -28.97 -18.80
N GLU A 325 -23.92 -30.16 -19.19
CA GLU A 325 -24.70 -31.41 -19.08
C GLU A 325 -25.07 -31.75 -17.63
N ILE A 326 -24.23 -31.39 -16.66
CA ILE A 326 -24.50 -31.54 -15.22
C ILE A 326 -25.48 -30.47 -14.71
N GLU A 327 -25.44 -29.25 -15.25
CA GLU A 327 -26.34 -28.15 -14.87
C GLU A 327 -27.75 -28.40 -15.44
N ASP A 328 -27.88 -28.86 -16.69
CA ASP A 328 -29.15 -29.25 -17.32
C ASP A 328 -29.83 -30.43 -16.63
N LYS A 329 -29.09 -31.49 -16.28
CA LYS A 329 -29.63 -32.64 -15.52
C LYS A 329 -30.21 -32.19 -14.17
N LYS A 330 -29.52 -31.28 -13.45
CA LYS A 330 -30.00 -30.72 -12.19
C LYS A 330 -31.24 -29.84 -12.37
N ILE A 331 -31.31 -29.07 -13.47
CA ILE A 331 -32.47 -28.23 -13.78
C ILE A 331 -33.71 -29.09 -14.05
N ASN A 332 -33.60 -30.14 -14.86
CA ASN A 332 -34.71 -31.06 -15.14
C ASN A 332 -35.20 -31.81 -13.89
N GLU A 333 -34.29 -32.25 -13.02
CA GLU A 333 -34.66 -32.86 -11.74
C GLU A 333 -35.42 -31.86 -10.84
N TYR A 334 -34.95 -30.61 -10.77
CA TYR A 334 -35.62 -29.56 -10.01
C TYR A 334 -37.01 -29.22 -10.55
N GLN A 335 -37.18 -29.12 -11.87
CA GLN A 335 -38.48 -28.86 -12.50
C GLN A 335 -39.48 -29.99 -12.20
N THR A 336 -39.11 -31.23 -12.50
CA THR A 336 -39.92 -32.43 -12.21
C THR A 336 -40.37 -32.50 -10.75
N ARG A 337 -39.48 -32.12 -9.83
CA ARG A 337 -39.73 -32.07 -8.38
C ARG A 337 -40.65 -30.91 -7.96
N GLN A 338 -40.57 -29.75 -8.61
CA GLN A 338 -41.52 -28.64 -8.40
C GLN A 338 -42.91 -28.97 -8.94
N ASP A 339 -43.02 -29.55 -10.14
CA ASP A 339 -44.31 -29.93 -10.72
C ASP A 339 -45.01 -31.00 -9.89
N SER A 340 -44.27 -31.98 -9.37
CA SER A 340 -44.77 -32.94 -8.39
C SER A 340 -45.31 -32.27 -7.12
N ILE A 341 -44.65 -31.21 -6.64
CA ILE A 341 -45.10 -30.44 -5.47
C ILE A 341 -46.34 -29.57 -5.81
N ASN A 342 -46.41 -29.03 -7.03
CA ASN A 342 -47.53 -28.20 -7.50
C ASN A 342 -48.80 -29.04 -7.70
N GLN A 343 -48.69 -30.24 -8.27
CA GLN A 343 -49.80 -31.20 -8.39
C GLN A 343 -50.39 -31.55 -7.02
N ILE A 344 -49.55 -31.93 -6.05
CA ILE A 344 -50.02 -32.30 -4.70
C ILE A 344 -50.67 -31.10 -3.98
N GLN A 345 -50.18 -29.87 -4.18
CA GLN A 345 -50.84 -28.66 -3.65
C GLN A 345 -52.20 -28.40 -4.32
N LYS A 346 -52.33 -28.67 -5.63
CA LYS A 346 -53.60 -28.55 -6.37
C LYS A 346 -54.64 -29.56 -5.86
N GLU A 347 -54.24 -30.81 -5.60
CA GLU A 347 -55.08 -31.81 -4.94
C GLU A 347 -55.53 -31.37 -3.53
N GLU A 348 -54.61 -30.83 -2.71
CA GLU A 348 -54.96 -30.36 -1.36
C GLU A 348 -55.94 -29.17 -1.40
N ALA A 349 -55.78 -28.26 -2.37
CA ALA A 349 -56.69 -27.14 -2.60
C ALA A 349 -58.08 -27.60 -3.06
N GLN A 350 -58.16 -28.51 -4.04
CA GLN A 350 -59.42 -29.10 -4.48
C GLN A 350 -60.14 -29.84 -3.34
N ARG A 351 -59.39 -30.59 -2.51
CA ARG A 351 -59.96 -31.26 -1.33
C ARG A 351 -60.50 -30.26 -0.30
N LYS A 352 -59.79 -29.16 -0.02
CA LYS A 352 -60.28 -28.11 0.90
C LYS A 352 -61.56 -27.47 0.37
N HIS A 353 -61.63 -27.19 -0.93
CA HIS A 353 -62.83 -26.67 -1.58
C HIS A 353 -64.01 -27.65 -1.48
N LEU A 354 -63.80 -28.95 -1.75
CA LEU A 354 -64.81 -29.99 -1.58
C LEU A 354 -65.26 -30.17 -0.11
N GLN A 355 -64.36 -29.99 0.86
CA GLN A 355 -64.74 -29.99 2.28
C GLN A 355 -65.57 -28.75 2.65
N LEU A 356 -65.20 -27.56 2.14
CA LEU A 356 -65.96 -26.33 2.36
C LEU A 356 -67.37 -26.42 1.76
N LEU A 357 -67.52 -26.92 0.53
CA LEU A 357 -68.81 -27.15 -0.11
C LEU A 357 -69.70 -28.11 0.68
N LYS A 358 -69.13 -29.19 1.24
CA LYS A 358 -69.87 -30.10 2.14
C LYS A 358 -70.32 -29.42 3.43
N LEU A 359 -69.49 -28.53 3.98
CA LEU A 359 -69.76 -27.85 5.25
C LEU A 359 -70.82 -26.74 5.11
N ILE A 360 -70.82 -26.04 3.97
CA ILE A 360 -71.92 -25.13 3.57
C ILE A 360 -73.23 -25.94 3.46
N LYS A 361 -73.22 -27.03 2.68
CA LYS A 361 -74.42 -27.84 2.44
C LYS A 361 -74.94 -28.58 3.68
N SER A 362 -74.10 -28.88 4.68
CA SER A 362 -74.57 -29.42 5.97
C SER A 362 -75.23 -28.36 6.84
N ASN A 363 -74.73 -27.12 6.83
CA ASN A 363 -75.32 -26.00 7.58
C ASN A 363 -76.70 -25.62 7.00
N GLU A 364 -76.86 -25.63 5.67
CA GLU A 364 -78.15 -25.43 4.99
C GLU A 364 -79.19 -26.52 5.32
N GLN A 365 -78.77 -27.68 5.83
CA GLN A 365 -79.62 -28.84 6.10
C GLN A 365 -79.78 -29.19 7.59
N ASN A 366 -79.25 -28.36 8.51
CA ASN A 366 -79.35 -28.53 9.97
C ASN A 366 -79.02 -29.96 10.48
N LYS A 367 -78.04 -30.63 9.86
CA LYS A 367 -77.55 -31.95 10.31
C LYS A 367 -76.17 -31.84 10.98
N PRO A 368 -75.94 -32.53 12.11
CA PRO A 368 -74.64 -32.51 12.79
C PRO A 368 -73.54 -33.10 11.90
N VAL A 369 -72.35 -32.51 11.95
CA VAL A 369 -71.22 -32.86 11.07
C VAL A 369 -70.33 -33.92 11.72
N GLU A 370 -70.23 -35.09 11.10
CA GLU A 370 -69.26 -36.12 11.51
C GLU A 370 -67.81 -35.65 11.33
N THR A 371 -66.96 -35.92 12.33
CA THR A 371 -65.55 -35.53 12.40
C THR A 371 -64.66 -36.43 11.53
N VAL A 372 -64.71 -36.23 10.21
CA VAL A 372 -63.95 -37.00 9.20
C VAL A 372 -62.44 -37.04 9.53
N SER A 373 -61.92 -38.24 9.74
CA SER A 373 -60.56 -38.52 10.23
C SER A 373 -59.43 -37.82 9.45
N ASN A 374 -58.51 -37.18 10.18
CA ASN A 374 -57.34 -36.48 9.62
C ASN A 374 -56.28 -37.40 8.98
N LYS A 375 -56.34 -38.75 9.12
CA LYS A 375 -55.28 -39.68 8.64
C LYS A 375 -54.81 -39.43 7.19
N LYS A 376 -55.71 -39.06 6.27
CA LYS A 376 -55.38 -38.77 4.86
C LYS A 376 -54.84 -37.34 4.62
N ARG A 377 -54.69 -36.51 5.65
CA ARG A 377 -54.04 -35.19 5.60
C ARG A 377 -52.56 -35.33 5.95
N ASP A 378 -52.26 -36.12 6.98
CA ASP A 378 -50.90 -36.36 7.46
C ASP A 378 -50.04 -37.13 6.46
N SER A 379 -50.64 -38.03 5.65
CA SER A 379 -49.93 -38.71 4.56
C SER A 379 -49.49 -37.74 3.45
N LEU A 380 -50.34 -36.78 3.08
CA LEU A 380 -50.03 -35.75 2.07
C LEU A 380 -48.98 -34.78 2.58
N THR A 381 -49.12 -34.24 3.80
CA THR A 381 -48.11 -33.35 4.38
C THR A 381 -46.78 -34.06 4.62
N LYS A 382 -46.78 -35.35 4.98
CA LYS A 382 -45.56 -36.19 5.05
C LYS A 382 -44.93 -36.41 3.68
N LYS A 383 -45.71 -36.62 2.61
CA LYS A 383 -45.20 -36.72 1.22
C LYS A 383 -44.61 -35.40 0.73
N ILE A 384 -45.27 -34.26 0.99
CA ILE A 384 -44.72 -32.92 0.70
C ILE A 384 -43.44 -32.67 1.52
N LYS A 385 -43.41 -33.05 2.81
CA LYS A 385 -42.24 -32.87 3.68
C LYS A 385 -41.06 -33.74 3.24
N LEU A 386 -41.31 -34.94 2.71
CA LEU A 386 -40.29 -35.79 2.10
C LEU A 386 -39.77 -35.19 0.79
N LEU A 387 -40.66 -34.74 -0.10
CA LEU A 387 -40.30 -34.08 -1.36
C LEU A 387 -39.57 -32.73 -1.14
N LYS A 388 -39.81 -32.04 -0.01
CA LYS A 388 -39.07 -30.83 0.41
C LYS A 388 -37.83 -31.12 1.26
N SER A 389 -37.65 -32.35 1.75
CA SER A 389 -36.41 -32.75 2.44
C SER A 389 -35.35 -33.16 1.41
N ASP A 390 -34.16 -32.60 1.53
CA ASP A 390 -33.09 -32.77 0.56
C ASP A 390 -32.23 -33.99 0.90
N PRO A 391 -32.20 -35.07 0.07
CA PRO A 391 -31.42 -36.28 0.36
C PRO A 391 -29.91 -36.01 0.47
N LEU A 392 -29.42 -35.04 -0.30
CA LEU A 392 -28.00 -34.73 -0.47
C LEU A 392 -27.30 -34.18 0.79
N LYS A 393 -28.03 -34.03 1.91
CA LYS A 393 -27.45 -33.68 3.22
C LYS A 393 -26.85 -34.83 4.00
N LYS A 394 -26.98 -36.09 3.57
CA LYS A 394 -26.46 -37.26 4.32
C LYS A 394 -25.16 -37.87 3.80
N GLU A 395 -24.81 -37.72 2.52
CA GLU A 395 -23.66 -38.43 1.91
C GLU A 395 -22.41 -37.57 1.63
N VAL A 396 -22.41 -36.27 1.93
CA VAL A 396 -21.21 -35.41 1.80
C VAL A 396 -20.83 -34.76 3.13
N GLN A 397 -20.05 -35.51 3.91
CA GLN A 397 -19.30 -35.08 5.08
C GLN A 397 -17.82 -35.40 4.79
N VAL A 398 -16.81 -34.51 4.86
CA VAL A 398 -16.61 -33.07 5.19
C VAL A 398 -15.22 -32.70 4.59
N PRO A 399 -14.78 -31.43 4.34
CA PRO A 399 -15.44 -30.15 4.00
C PRO A 399 -14.90 -29.46 2.71
N LEU A 400 -15.67 -28.53 2.12
CA LEU A 400 -15.31 -27.10 2.15
C LEU A 400 -16.50 -26.18 1.83
N LYS A 401 -16.78 -25.24 2.72
CA LYS A 401 -17.68 -24.08 2.50
C LYS A 401 -16.78 -22.87 2.18
N LYS A 402 -17.20 -21.86 1.41
CA LYS A 402 -18.57 -21.49 0.99
C LYS A 402 -18.54 -20.69 -0.33
N GLU A 403 -19.65 -20.69 -1.07
CA GLU A 403 -19.77 -20.09 -2.40
C GLU A 403 -19.88 -18.56 -2.42
N ILE A 404 -19.62 -17.99 -3.61
CA ILE A 404 -20.18 -16.70 -4.08
C ILE A 404 -21.05 -16.97 -5.32
N LYS A 405 -22.35 -16.63 -5.27
CA LYS A 405 -23.29 -16.44 -6.42
C LYS A 405 -24.66 -15.96 -5.85
N LYS A 406 -25.61 -15.38 -6.59
CA LYS A 406 -25.62 -14.23 -7.55
C LYS A 406 -27.11 -13.82 -7.76
N THR A 407 -27.36 -12.61 -8.27
CA THR A 407 -28.71 -12.04 -8.65
C THR A 407 -29.32 -12.69 -9.91
N PRO A 408 -30.67 -12.64 -10.12
CA PRO A 408 -31.33 -11.69 -11.07
C PRO A 408 -32.74 -11.16 -10.63
N ILE A 409 -33.18 -9.90 -10.91
CA ILE A 409 -33.87 -9.33 -12.13
C ILE A 409 -35.28 -9.98 -12.36
N ARG A 410 -36.45 -9.33 -12.61
CA ARG A 410 -36.99 -8.13 -13.37
C ARG A 410 -38.34 -7.68 -12.65
N ASN A 411 -39.20 -6.68 -12.98
CA ASN A 411 -39.27 -5.47 -13.84
C ASN A 411 -40.50 -4.55 -13.45
N LYS A 412 -40.42 -3.20 -13.56
CA LYS A 412 -41.54 -2.30 -14.02
C LYS A 412 -41.09 -0.85 -14.25
N LYS A 413 -41.65 -0.15 -15.26
CA LYS A 413 -41.58 1.32 -15.45
C LYS A 413 -42.66 2.02 -14.62
N ILE A 414 -42.41 3.27 -14.21
CA ILE A 414 -43.37 4.40 -14.23
C ILE A 414 -42.59 5.73 -14.11
N GLU A 415 -42.95 6.66 -14.99
CA GLU A 415 -42.96 8.14 -14.94
C GLU A 415 -41.90 8.98 -14.16
N VAL A 416 -41.53 10.12 -14.76
CA VAL A 416 -40.73 11.17 -14.13
C VAL A 416 -41.63 12.33 -13.71
N LYS A 417 -41.61 12.67 -12.42
CA LYS A 417 -41.92 14.03 -11.93
C LYS A 417 -40.77 14.49 -11.05
N ASN A 418 -40.21 15.64 -11.38
CA ASN A 418 -39.25 16.33 -10.53
C ASN A 418 -39.97 17.04 -9.37
N GLU A 419 -39.19 17.50 -8.40
CA GLU A 419 -39.59 18.47 -7.35
C GLU A 419 -40.72 18.04 -6.40
N VAL A 420 -40.33 17.41 -5.29
CA VAL A 420 -40.36 18.08 -3.97
C VAL A 420 -39.08 17.73 -3.22
N LEU A 421 -38.58 18.67 -2.41
CA LEU A 421 -37.37 18.53 -1.59
C LEU A 421 -37.51 17.38 -0.56
N HIS A 422 -36.77 16.27 -0.76
CA HIS A 422 -36.69 15.22 0.26
C HIS A 422 -35.95 15.72 1.51
N LYS A 423 -36.71 16.14 2.54
CA LYS A 423 -36.19 16.28 3.90
C LYS A 423 -35.52 14.99 4.35
N LEU A 424 -34.37 15.13 5.00
CA LEU A 424 -33.64 14.02 5.61
C LEU A 424 -34.50 13.37 6.71
N LYS A 425 -34.51 12.04 6.77
CA LYS A 425 -35.15 11.27 7.88
C LYS A 425 -34.30 11.25 9.16
N VAL A 426 -33.42 12.24 9.33
CA VAL A 426 -32.52 12.44 10.47
C VAL A 426 -32.45 13.93 10.75
N SER A 427 -32.32 14.30 12.03
CA SER A 427 -32.19 15.67 12.50
C SER A 427 -30.85 16.29 12.10
N ASN A 428 -30.75 17.62 12.24
CA ASN A 428 -29.48 18.31 12.07
C ASN A 428 -28.54 18.00 13.25
N GLY A 429 -27.27 17.73 12.97
CA GLY A 429 -26.29 17.31 13.98
C GLY A 429 -25.00 16.72 13.44
N TYR A 430 -24.22 16.12 14.33
CA TYR A 430 -22.91 15.53 14.08
C TYR A 430 -22.96 14.03 14.42
N TYR A 431 -22.90 13.20 13.38
CA TYR A 431 -23.08 11.75 13.47
C TYR A 431 -21.71 11.04 13.52
N VAL A 432 -21.54 10.15 14.50
CA VAL A 432 -20.33 9.32 14.65
C VAL A 432 -20.50 8.05 13.80
N VAL A 433 -20.01 8.13 12.57
CA VAL A 433 -20.13 7.11 11.54
C VAL A 433 -19.05 6.05 11.68
N ALA A 434 -19.47 4.78 11.76
CA ALA A 434 -18.59 3.62 11.82
C ALA A 434 -18.32 3.00 10.45
N ASN A 435 -19.27 3.09 9.50
CA ASN A 435 -19.03 2.70 8.11
C ASN A 435 -20.09 3.28 7.16
N TYR A 436 -19.88 3.18 5.85
CA TYR A 436 -20.86 3.50 4.81
C TYR A 436 -20.89 2.44 3.70
N TYR A 437 -22.05 2.27 3.07
CA TYR A 437 -22.29 1.21 2.07
C TYR A 437 -23.07 1.72 0.86
N SER A 438 -22.80 1.21 -0.33
CA SER A 438 -23.57 1.51 -1.55
C SER A 438 -24.90 0.74 -1.67
N LYS A 439 -25.13 -0.24 -0.80
CA LYS A 439 -26.37 -1.03 -0.74
C LYS A 439 -26.96 -1.02 0.68
N GLU A 440 -28.25 -0.75 0.77
CA GLU A 440 -28.98 -0.68 2.04
C GLU A 440 -28.96 -2.00 2.82
N SER A 441 -29.00 -3.14 2.10
CA SER A 441 -28.84 -4.48 2.69
C SER A 441 -27.58 -4.62 3.53
N ASN A 442 -26.46 -4.05 3.05
CA ASN A 442 -25.16 -4.17 3.70
C ASN A 442 -25.07 -3.23 4.91
N ALA A 443 -25.69 -2.04 4.81
CA ALA A 443 -25.85 -1.14 5.95
C ALA A 443 -26.70 -1.76 7.06
N LYS A 444 -27.82 -2.43 6.73
CA LYS A 444 -28.67 -3.14 7.70
C LYS A 444 -27.94 -4.30 8.39
N VAL A 445 -27.22 -5.13 7.64
CA VAL A 445 -26.42 -6.23 8.22
C VAL A 445 -25.32 -5.70 9.15
N PHE A 446 -24.62 -4.62 8.77
CA PHE A 446 -23.62 -4.02 9.63
C PHE A 446 -24.22 -3.36 10.88
N MET A 447 -25.31 -2.60 10.72
CA MET A 447 -26.09 -2.01 11.82
C MET A 447 -26.52 -3.07 12.83
N GLN A 448 -27.12 -4.18 12.37
CA GLN A 448 -27.52 -5.29 13.25
C GLN A 448 -26.30 -5.83 13.99
N SER A 449 -25.18 -6.08 13.30
CA SER A 449 -23.95 -6.58 13.92
C SER A 449 -23.31 -5.63 14.97
N MET A 450 -23.79 -4.39 15.08
CA MET A 450 -23.43 -3.41 16.12
C MET A 450 -24.48 -3.34 17.23
N ILE A 451 -25.77 -3.49 16.91
CA ILE A 451 -26.86 -3.69 17.91
C ILE A 451 -26.58 -4.96 18.71
N ASP A 452 -26.19 -6.05 18.04
CA ASP A 452 -25.78 -7.33 18.65
C ASP A 452 -24.53 -7.19 19.56
N ARG A 453 -23.85 -6.03 19.52
CA ARG A 453 -22.69 -5.66 20.36
C ARG A 453 -23.03 -4.55 21.36
N ASN A 454 -24.31 -4.29 21.59
CA ASN A 454 -24.83 -3.29 22.53
C ASN A 454 -24.43 -1.83 22.19
N PHE A 455 -24.51 -1.47 20.90
CA PHE A 455 -24.50 -0.08 20.41
C PHE A 455 -25.89 0.32 19.89
N ASP A 456 -26.28 1.58 20.08
CA ASP A 456 -27.49 2.18 19.47
C ASP A 456 -27.25 2.52 17.98
N ALA A 457 -26.91 1.50 17.21
CA ALA A 457 -26.50 1.65 15.82
C ALA A 457 -27.70 1.89 14.89
N LYS A 458 -27.61 2.97 14.11
CA LYS A 458 -28.66 3.43 13.18
C LYS A 458 -28.03 3.78 11.83
N TYR A 459 -28.84 3.97 10.78
CA TYR A 459 -28.33 4.37 9.46
C TYR A 459 -29.24 5.39 8.78
N PHE A 460 -28.65 6.18 7.86
CA PHE A 460 -29.39 7.08 6.97
C PHE A 460 -28.82 7.05 5.55
N LYS A 461 -29.63 7.42 4.55
CA LYS A 461 -29.20 7.59 3.16
C LYS A 461 -28.72 9.02 2.94
N HIS A 462 -27.56 9.18 2.31
CA HIS A 462 -27.04 10.49 1.93
C HIS A 462 -27.91 11.12 0.81
N PRO A 463 -28.29 12.41 0.88
CA PRO A 463 -29.33 12.96 0.00
C PRO A 463 -28.87 13.10 -1.45
N LYS A 464 -27.60 13.46 -1.68
CA LYS A 464 -27.00 13.66 -3.03
C LYS A 464 -26.02 12.56 -3.49
N LYS A 465 -25.96 11.41 -2.81
CA LYS A 465 -25.02 10.31 -3.12
C LYS A 465 -25.65 8.97 -2.76
N ASN A 466 -25.45 7.93 -3.57
CA ASN A 466 -26.09 6.63 -3.34
C ASN A 466 -25.35 5.78 -2.29
N PHE A 467 -25.13 6.35 -1.10
CA PHE A 467 -24.50 5.71 0.05
C PHE A 467 -25.39 5.79 1.30
N TYR A 468 -25.35 4.72 2.09
CA TYR A 468 -26.02 4.56 3.38
C TYR A 468 -24.97 4.60 4.47
N TYR A 469 -25.03 5.60 5.34
CA TYR A 469 -24.08 5.85 6.43
C TYR A 469 -24.62 5.20 7.70
N VAL A 470 -23.83 4.33 8.34
CA VAL A 470 -24.16 3.68 9.62
C VAL A 470 -23.41 4.38 10.74
N TYR A 471 -24.16 4.94 11.69
CA TYR A 471 -23.65 5.67 12.85
C TYR A 471 -23.95 4.92 14.15
N LEU A 472 -23.12 5.15 15.17
CA LEU A 472 -23.23 4.54 16.49
C LEU A 472 -23.63 5.53 17.59
N ASP A 473 -23.56 6.83 17.28
CA ASP A 473 -23.92 7.94 18.18
C ASP A 473 -24.17 9.23 17.36
N SER A 474 -24.85 10.23 17.95
CA SER A 474 -25.19 11.50 17.29
C SER A 474 -25.31 12.67 18.27
N PHE A 475 -24.63 13.78 17.97
CA PHE A 475 -24.51 14.94 18.86
C PHE A 475 -25.03 16.22 18.22
N SER A 476 -25.53 17.16 19.03
CA SER A 476 -25.93 18.50 18.58
C SER A 476 -24.75 19.37 18.14
N ASN A 477 -23.53 19.06 18.59
CA ASN A 477 -22.34 19.89 18.37
C ASN A 477 -21.09 19.06 18.03
N ASN A 478 -20.13 19.70 17.35
CA ASN A 478 -18.87 19.06 16.93
C ASN A 478 -17.97 18.68 18.12
N LYS A 479 -17.93 19.47 19.21
CA LYS A 479 -17.02 19.24 20.34
C LYS A 479 -17.28 17.90 21.02
N ASP A 480 -18.54 17.49 21.16
CA ASP A 480 -18.88 16.20 21.76
C ASP A 480 -18.73 15.02 20.79
N ALA A 481 -19.05 15.19 19.50
CA ALA A 481 -18.73 14.19 18.48
C ALA A 481 -17.22 13.92 18.36
N GLN A 482 -16.37 14.94 18.51
CA GLN A 482 -14.91 14.80 18.50
C GLN A 482 -14.41 14.09 19.75
N LYS A 483 -14.95 14.40 20.95
CA LYS A 483 -14.66 13.61 22.17
C LYS A 483 -14.99 12.14 21.95
N ALA A 484 -16.20 11.84 21.45
CA ALA A 484 -16.69 10.49 21.21
C ALA A 484 -15.83 9.71 20.21
N VAL A 485 -15.32 10.35 19.15
CA VAL A 485 -14.35 9.73 18.24
C VAL A 485 -12.98 9.56 18.89
N SER A 486 -12.47 10.56 19.63
CA SER A 486 -11.15 10.48 20.27
C SER A 486 -11.08 9.43 21.39
N SER A 487 -12.19 9.20 22.11
CA SER A 487 -12.31 8.13 23.11
C SER A 487 -12.73 6.79 22.49
N LYS A 488 -12.95 6.73 21.17
CA LYS A 488 -13.55 5.59 20.43
C LYS A 488 -14.80 5.02 21.11
N LEU A 489 -15.76 5.91 21.42
CA LEU A 489 -16.98 5.60 22.18
C LEU A 489 -16.65 4.97 23.55
N ASN A 490 -15.72 5.62 24.26
CA ASN A 490 -15.19 5.21 25.57
C ASN A 490 -14.60 3.78 25.54
N ASN A 491 -13.69 3.54 24.60
CA ASN A 491 -13.02 2.29 24.27
C ASN A 491 -13.92 1.12 23.87
N LYS A 492 -15.25 1.30 23.77
CA LYS A 492 -16.16 0.25 23.28
C LYS A 492 -15.88 -0.12 21.82
N TYR A 493 -15.43 0.83 21.00
CA TYR A 493 -15.17 0.60 19.58
C TYR A 493 -13.66 0.58 19.27
N SER A 494 -13.21 -0.40 18.49
CA SER A 494 -11.76 -0.58 18.23
C SER A 494 -11.29 0.07 16.92
N LYS A 495 -12.15 0.12 15.90
CA LYS A 495 -11.84 0.61 14.55
C LYS A 495 -11.91 2.13 14.45
N LEU A 496 -11.54 2.67 13.29
CA LEU A 496 -11.66 4.10 12.98
C LEU A 496 -13.13 4.54 12.93
N LEU A 497 -13.40 5.77 13.36
CA LEU A 497 -14.70 6.43 13.31
C LEU A 497 -14.55 7.77 12.57
N SER A 498 -15.58 8.17 11.83
CA SER A 498 -15.64 9.43 11.10
C SER A 498 -16.78 10.30 11.62
N ILE A 499 -16.63 11.61 11.62
CA ILE A 499 -17.71 12.54 11.96
C ILE A 499 -18.37 13.02 10.68
N VAL A 500 -19.70 12.96 10.62
CA VAL A 500 -20.48 13.50 9.51
C VAL A 500 -21.44 14.55 10.05
N ASN A 501 -21.24 15.81 9.65
CA ASN A 501 -22.23 16.85 9.87
C ASN A 501 -23.39 16.66 8.87
N VAL A 502 -24.61 16.80 9.39
CA VAL A 502 -25.86 16.79 8.64
C VAL A 502 -26.61 18.08 9.00
N ASN A 503 -26.91 18.88 8.00
CA ASN A 503 -27.79 20.05 8.06
C ASN A 503 -28.87 19.90 6.96
N ASP A 504 -29.94 20.70 6.98
CA ASP A 504 -31.18 20.47 6.19
C ASP A 504 -31.01 20.20 4.69
N THR A 505 -29.91 20.69 4.09
CA THR A 505 -29.59 20.55 2.66
C THR A 505 -28.21 19.94 2.37
N LYS A 506 -27.40 19.64 3.41
CA LYS A 506 -25.96 19.30 3.27
C LYS A 506 -25.56 18.16 4.21
N VAL A 507 -24.75 17.24 3.68
CA VAL A 507 -24.09 16.16 4.44
C VAL A 507 -22.60 16.21 4.10
N GLY A 508 -21.75 16.34 5.11
CA GLY A 508 -20.32 16.55 4.93
C GLY A 508 -19.48 15.86 6.00
N VAL A 509 -18.34 15.28 5.61
CA VAL A 509 -17.37 14.70 6.55
C VAL A 509 -16.62 15.83 7.24
N VAL A 510 -16.53 15.79 8.56
CA VAL A 510 -15.80 16.75 9.39
C VAL A 510 -14.44 16.16 9.73
N ALA A 511 -13.37 16.95 9.62
CA ALA A 511 -12.03 16.54 10.01
C ALA A 511 -11.98 16.17 11.50
N THR A 512 -11.44 15.00 11.82
CA THR A 512 -11.27 14.51 13.19
C THR A 512 -9.94 15.02 13.75
N ASN A 513 -9.99 16.08 14.57
CA ASN A 513 -8.80 16.65 15.20
C ASN A 513 -8.52 15.90 16.51
N SER A 514 -7.24 15.66 16.82
CA SER A 514 -6.80 14.95 18.02
C SER A 514 -7.17 15.68 19.30
N TYR A 515 -8.37 15.43 19.80
CA TYR A 515 -8.97 16.14 20.93
C TYR A 515 -8.21 15.86 22.23
N LYS A 516 -7.45 16.85 22.72
CA LYS A 516 -6.94 16.84 24.09
C LYS A 516 -8.10 17.11 25.04
N LYS A 517 -8.21 16.26 26.08
CA LYS A 517 -9.23 16.36 27.12
C LYS A 517 -8.95 17.58 27.98
N GLU A 518 -9.78 18.62 27.86
CA GLU A 518 -9.90 19.67 28.87
C GLU A 518 -10.72 19.12 30.04
N GLU A 519 -10.11 19.03 31.22
CA GLU A 519 -10.85 18.77 32.46
C GLU A 519 -11.16 20.13 33.12
N LYS A 520 -12.43 20.33 33.48
CA LYS A 520 -12.83 21.46 34.33
C LYS A 520 -12.56 21.09 35.78
N THR A 521 -11.86 21.96 36.50
CA THR A 521 -11.80 21.94 37.96
C THR A 521 -12.36 23.25 38.49
N GLU A 522 -13.13 23.19 39.57
CA GLU A 522 -13.76 24.36 40.18
C GLU A 522 -12.75 25.20 40.99
N LYS A 523 -13.12 26.44 41.30
CA LYS A 523 -12.25 27.39 42.01
C LYS A 523 -12.00 26.94 43.47
N ARG A 524 -10.80 26.45 43.77
CA ARG A 524 -10.22 26.52 45.13
C ARG A 524 -8.77 26.99 45.07
N THR A 525 -8.47 28.04 45.82
CA THR A 525 -7.18 28.74 45.79
C THR A 525 -6.17 28.05 46.71
N ILE A 526 -5.21 27.31 46.15
CA ILE A 526 -4.01 26.85 46.88
C ILE A 526 -2.78 27.05 46.00
N THR A 527 -1.84 27.88 46.46
CA THR A 527 -0.62 28.24 45.75
C THR A 527 0.38 27.08 45.71
N LYS A 528 0.64 26.50 44.53
CA LYS A 528 1.77 25.59 44.27
C LYS A 528 2.44 25.91 42.92
N PRO A 529 3.77 25.69 42.79
CA PRO A 529 4.59 26.34 41.77
C PRO A 529 4.41 25.78 40.35
N LEU A 530 4.75 26.61 39.35
CA LEU A 530 4.80 26.22 37.94
C LEU A 530 5.76 25.06 37.71
N LYS A 531 5.23 23.87 37.38
CA LYS A 531 6.04 22.79 36.79
C LYS A 531 6.52 23.22 35.41
N LYS A 532 7.84 23.43 35.25
CA LYS A 532 8.47 23.58 33.93
C LYS A 532 8.06 22.42 33.01
N LYS A 533 7.54 22.72 31.83
CA LYS A 533 7.68 21.82 30.67
C LYS A 533 9.18 21.67 30.38
N SER A 534 9.62 20.51 29.92
CA SER A 534 10.99 20.32 29.48
C SER A 534 11.30 21.23 28.29
N GLU A 535 12.24 22.15 28.51
CA GLU A 535 12.77 23.08 27.52
C GLU A 535 13.54 22.29 26.46
N LYS A 536 12.95 22.10 25.27
CA LYS A 536 13.72 21.65 24.09
C LYS A 536 14.79 22.71 23.79
N PRO A 537 16.07 22.34 23.60
CA PRO A 537 17.14 23.32 23.38
C PRO A 537 16.86 24.17 22.13
N VAL A 538 16.75 25.49 22.33
CA VAL A 538 16.47 26.45 21.25
C VAL A 538 17.77 26.92 20.63
N ASN A 539 17.92 26.69 19.31
CA ASN A 539 19.13 27.03 18.56
C ASN A 539 19.24 28.55 18.27
N ILE A 540 19.75 29.24 19.30
CA ILE A 540 20.61 30.44 19.36
C ILE A 540 21.51 30.83 18.16
N ARG A 541 21.05 31.27 16.99
CA ARG A 541 22.01 31.67 15.91
C ARG A 541 22.52 33.10 16.11
N LYS A 542 23.80 33.27 16.48
CA LYS A 542 24.48 34.58 16.57
C LYS A 542 24.87 35.14 15.20
N MET A 543 24.76 36.45 15.03
CA MET A 543 25.27 37.23 13.88
C MET A 543 25.81 38.58 14.36
N LYS A 544 26.76 39.16 13.62
CA LYS A 544 27.28 40.51 13.92
C LYS A 544 26.33 41.58 13.37
N SER A 545 26.15 42.66 14.13
CA SER A 545 25.41 43.86 13.75
C SER A 545 25.93 44.50 12.47
N ASN A 546 25.05 45.25 11.81
CA ASN A 546 25.31 46.02 10.58
C ASN A 546 24.26 47.13 10.44
N ALA A 547 24.52 48.11 9.58
CA ALA A 547 23.69 49.31 9.41
C ALA A 547 22.19 49.05 9.12
N ASN A 548 21.83 47.89 8.57
CA ASN A 548 20.44 47.57 8.20
C ASN A 548 19.69 46.70 9.24
N SER A 549 20.32 46.34 10.37
CA SER A 549 19.67 45.54 11.42
C SER A 549 20.27 45.82 12.80
N ALA A 550 19.58 46.64 13.60
CA ALA A 550 20.02 47.01 14.95
C ALA A 550 20.10 45.80 15.92
N PRO A 551 20.99 45.79 16.93
CA PRO A 551 21.20 44.68 17.86
C PRO A 551 19.93 44.20 18.60
N GLY A 552 19.93 42.94 19.04
CA GLY A 552 18.85 42.30 19.81
C GLY A 552 18.43 40.92 19.30
N TYR A 553 17.33 40.40 19.84
CA TYR A 553 16.84 39.05 19.52
C TYR A 553 15.65 39.12 18.56
N TYR A 554 15.75 38.40 17.45
CA TYR A 554 14.74 38.36 16.38
C TYR A 554 14.15 36.96 16.26
N LEU A 555 12.81 36.87 16.25
CA LEU A 555 12.11 35.61 16.07
C LEU A 555 11.81 35.39 14.58
N ILE A 556 12.75 34.69 13.93
CA ILE A 556 12.76 34.44 12.48
C ILE A 556 11.78 33.33 12.13
N VAL A 557 10.97 33.56 11.10
CA VAL A 557 9.97 32.61 10.57
C VAL A 557 10.31 32.10 9.18
N SER A 558 11.06 32.86 8.38
CA SER A 558 11.60 32.37 7.10
C SER A 558 12.76 33.22 6.59
N VAL A 559 13.50 32.70 5.60
CA VAL A 559 14.67 33.35 4.99
C VAL A 559 14.67 33.11 3.49
N PHE A 560 14.76 34.17 2.68
CA PHE A 560 14.72 34.07 1.22
C PHE A 560 15.82 34.88 0.53
N SER A 561 16.50 34.26 -0.44
CA SER A 561 17.44 34.96 -1.33
C SER A 561 16.72 35.87 -2.34
N LYS A 562 15.55 35.46 -2.86
CA LYS A 562 14.80 36.18 -3.90
C LYS A 562 13.66 37.04 -3.33
N LYS A 563 13.63 38.34 -3.70
CA LYS A 563 12.59 39.32 -3.29
C LYS A 563 11.15 38.83 -3.56
N LYS A 564 10.90 38.16 -4.69
CA LYS A 564 9.57 37.62 -5.05
C LYS A 564 9.02 36.69 -3.96
N ASN A 565 9.84 35.75 -3.49
CA ASN A 565 9.46 34.79 -2.46
C ASN A 565 9.24 35.49 -1.11
N THR A 566 10.06 36.49 -0.78
CA THR A 566 9.87 37.35 0.40
C THR A 566 8.50 38.01 0.38
N ASN A 567 8.14 38.69 -0.72
CA ASN A 567 6.85 39.36 -0.86
C ASN A 567 5.67 38.39 -0.69
N GLN A 568 5.71 37.23 -1.36
CA GLN A 568 4.64 36.22 -1.26
C GLN A 568 4.46 35.68 0.16
N PHE A 569 5.54 35.52 0.92
CA PHE A 569 5.46 35.04 2.32
C PHE A 569 5.01 36.14 3.29
N LEU A 570 5.41 37.40 3.06
CA LEU A 570 4.87 38.56 3.79
C LEU A 570 3.35 38.66 3.56
N GLU A 571 2.89 38.57 2.31
CA GLU A 571 1.46 38.57 1.99
C GLU A 571 0.69 37.42 2.66
N LYS A 572 1.25 36.20 2.73
CA LYS A 572 0.66 35.07 3.45
C LYS A 572 0.41 35.44 4.91
N LEU A 573 1.47 35.84 5.62
CA LEU A 573 1.42 36.15 7.04
C LEU A 573 0.48 37.34 7.34
N THR A 574 0.46 38.38 6.49
CA THR A 574 -0.48 39.50 6.63
C THR A 574 -1.93 39.07 6.41
N LYS A 575 -2.20 38.15 5.47
CA LYS A 575 -3.55 37.54 5.28
C LYS A 575 -3.95 36.63 6.45
N GLU A 576 -2.98 36.11 7.19
CA GLU A 576 -3.17 35.35 8.44
C GLU A 576 -3.29 36.26 9.69
N GLY A 577 -3.35 37.59 9.51
CA GLY A 577 -3.56 38.57 10.58
C GLY A 577 -2.29 38.98 11.35
N LEU A 578 -1.12 38.60 10.86
CA LEU A 578 0.17 38.89 11.50
C LEU A 578 0.80 40.18 10.95
N ASN A 579 1.77 40.74 11.67
CA ASN A 579 2.53 41.93 11.28
C ASN A 579 3.99 41.58 10.97
N PRO A 580 4.27 40.92 9.83
CA PRO A 580 5.60 40.44 9.49
C PRO A 580 6.51 41.59 9.04
N LYS A 581 7.75 41.57 9.54
CA LYS A 581 8.80 42.51 9.13
C LYS A 581 9.98 41.74 8.53
N TYR A 582 10.83 42.42 7.77
CA TYR A 582 12.04 41.80 7.24
C TYR A 582 13.21 42.78 7.21
N PHE A 583 14.43 42.23 7.14
CA PHE A 583 15.65 42.97 6.82
C PHE A 583 16.51 42.17 5.84
N VAL A 584 17.46 42.84 5.17
CA VAL A 584 18.48 42.19 4.32
C VAL A 584 19.78 42.10 5.11
N TYR A 585 20.34 40.91 5.29
CA TYR A 585 21.64 40.75 5.93
C TYR A 585 22.77 40.92 4.90
N PRO A 586 23.68 41.92 5.04
CA PRO A 586 24.62 42.25 3.97
C PRO A 586 25.57 41.13 3.55
N LYS A 587 25.96 40.23 4.47
CA LYS A 587 26.96 39.18 4.19
C LYS A 587 26.50 38.07 3.24
N ASN A 588 25.19 37.91 3.04
CA ASN A 588 24.63 36.91 2.13
C ASN A 588 23.48 37.43 1.25
N ASN A 589 23.08 38.71 1.40
CA ASN A 589 21.97 39.34 0.66
C ASN A 589 20.61 38.61 0.83
N TYR A 590 20.46 37.81 1.90
CA TYR A 590 19.22 37.11 2.20
C TYR A 590 18.27 38.01 3.00
N ARG A 591 16.96 37.87 2.73
CA ARG A 591 15.87 38.56 3.41
C ARG A 591 15.36 37.68 4.54
N TYR A 592 15.61 38.11 5.76
CA TYR A 592 15.18 37.43 6.99
C TYR A 592 13.84 38.01 7.43
N ILE A 593 12.80 37.17 7.45
CA ILE A 593 11.44 37.57 7.86
C ILE A 593 11.24 37.19 9.33
N TYR A 594 10.78 38.14 10.13
CA TYR A 594 10.58 38.00 11.57
C TYR A 594 9.21 38.54 12.01
N LEU A 595 8.64 37.93 13.05
CA LEU A 595 7.36 38.34 13.63
C LEU A 595 7.52 39.17 14.92
N SER A 596 8.65 39.07 15.60
CA SER A 596 8.98 39.90 16.77
C SER A 596 10.47 40.18 16.87
N LYS A 597 10.79 41.33 17.47
CA LYS A 597 12.13 41.71 17.94
C LYS A 597 12.02 42.10 19.41
N VAL A 598 12.90 41.59 20.25
CA VAL A 598 12.94 41.85 21.70
C VAL A 598 14.36 42.13 22.18
N GLY A 599 14.47 42.72 23.39
CA GLY A 599 15.75 43.17 23.94
C GLY A 599 16.56 42.04 24.54
N THR A 600 15.92 41.14 25.29
CA THR A 600 16.62 40.08 26.03
C THR A 600 16.40 38.68 25.48
N LYS A 601 17.37 37.80 25.77
CA LYS A 601 17.26 36.35 25.54
C LYS A 601 16.05 35.73 26.23
N LYS A 602 15.62 36.30 27.37
CA LYS A 602 14.50 35.80 28.16
C LYS A 602 13.18 36.04 27.42
N GLU A 603 12.90 37.28 27.02
CA GLU A 603 11.73 37.62 26.19
C GLU A 603 11.69 36.78 24.90
N ALA A 604 12.85 36.55 24.28
CA ALA A 604 12.93 35.79 23.03
C ALA A 604 12.55 34.31 23.20
N LEU A 605 12.94 33.70 24.33
CA LEU A 605 12.55 32.35 24.69
C LEU A 605 11.09 32.27 25.13
N GLU A 606 10.57 33.26 25.84
CA GLU A 606 9.16 33.35 26.24
C GLU A 606 8.23 33.46 25.01
N LEU A 607 8.57 34.30 24.02
CA LEU A 607 7.85 34.37 22.74
C LEU A 607 8.00 33.11 21.88
N TYR A 608 9.16 32.45 21.92
CA TYR A 608 9.39 31.19 21.21
C TYR A 608 8.54 30.05 21.78
N TYR A 609 8.54 29.86 23.11
CA TYR A 609 7.80 28.77 23.78
C TYR A 609 6.29 29.02 23.93
N SER A 610 5.83 30.27 23.77
CA SER A 610 4.41 30.62 23.75
C SER A 610 3.78 30.57 22.35
N ASP A 611 4.52 30.14 21.32
CA ASP A 611 4.08 30.21 19.92
C ASP A 611 3.64 31.64 19.50
N ILE A 612 4.40 32.64 19.96
CA ILE A 612 4.07 34.08 19.86
C ILE A 612 2.70 34.37 20.48
N ASN A 613 2.53 33.99 21.76
CA ASN A 613 1.26 34.04 22.47
C ASN A 613 0.10 33.32 21.73
N GLY A 614 0.44 32.25 21.01
CA GLY A 614 -0.48 31.44 20.20
C GLY A 614 -0.75 31.97 18.79
N SER A 615 -0.15 33.10 18.38
CA SER A 615 -0.42 33.68 17.05
C SER A 615 0.33 33.01 15.90
N TYR A 616 1.41 32.27 16.16
CA TYR A 616 2.20 31.60 15.13
C TYR A 616 2.78 30.27 15.63
N THR A 617 2.09 29.17 15.30
CA THR A 617 2.44 27.79 15.68
C THR A 617 3.44 27.11 14.74
N ASP A 618 3.65 27.65 13.54
CA ASP A 618 4.58 27.12 12.55
C ASP A 618 6.06 27.25 13.00
N ASP A 619 6.97 26.65 12.23
CA ASP A 619 8.41 26.65 12.51
C ASP A 619 9.00 28.06 12.54
N LYS A 620 9.88 28.26 13.53
CA LYS A 620 10.51 29.54 13.91
C LYS A 620 11.83 29.27 14.63
N TRP A 621 12.74 30.24 14.63
CA TRP A 621 14.00 30.17 15.37
C TRP A 621 14.48 31.56 15.81
N ILE A 622 15.35 31.62 16.82
CA ILE A 622 15.86 32.87 17.36
C ILE A 622 17.19 33.22 16.69
N MET A 623 17.28 34.40 16.09
CA MET A 623 18.54 35.05 15.76
C MET A 623 18.93 36.01 16.87
N HIS A 624 20.20 36.02 17.26
CA HIS A 624 20.79 37.08 18.09
C HIS A 624 21.70 37.95 17.19
N ILE A 625 21.45 39.25 17.15
CA ILE A 625 22.32 40.22 16.49
C ILE A 625 23.10 40.98 17.56
N GLU A 626 24.43 40.83 17.51
CA GLU A 626 25.44 41.44 18.40
C GLU A 626 26.05 42.68 17.75
#